data_AF-A0A940B9H8-F1
#
_entry.id   AF-A0A940B9H8-F1
#
_cell.length_a   1.000
_cell.length_b   1.000
_cell.length_c   1.000
_cell.angle_alpha   90.00
_cell.angle_beta   90.00
_cell.angle_gamma   90.00
#
_symmetry.space_group_name_H-M   'P 1'
#
loop_
_entity.id
_entity.type
_entity.pdbx_description
1 polymer ?
#
loop_
_entity_poly.entity_id
_entity_poly.type
_entity_poly.pdbx_seq_one_letter_code
_entity_poly.pdbx_strand_id
1 'polypeptide(L)' 'RVEKAKENEQFRSDYMRCNIHDFDIMEEGKELGRSEAKLEAARNLIEKNLLSLEDISDCTGLPLETVQQLAEELHFSQ' A
#
# COMPACT_ATOMS: atom_id res chain seq x y z
N ARG A 1 -48.36 -6.55 5.07
CA ARG A 1 -47.64 -6.24 3.81
C ARG A 1 -46.59 -5.11 3.96
N VAL A 2 -46.52 -4.44 5.12
CA VAL A 2 -45.57 -3.32 5.40
C VAL A 2 -44.24 -3.81 5.97
N GLU A 3 -44.26 -4.83 6.84
CA GLU A 3 -43.03 -5.37 7.45
C GLU A 3 -42.02 -5.92 6.42
N LYS A 4 -42.52 -6.61 5.38
CA LYS A 4 -41.69 -7.08 4.25
C LYS A 4 -41.04 -5.94 3.45
N ALA A 5 -41.65 -4.75 3.44
CA ALA A 5 -41.07 -3.60 2.73
C ALA A 5 -39.92 -2.98 3.53
N LYS A 6 -40.06 -2.92 4.86
CA LYS A 6 -38.99 -2.47 5.78
C LYS A 6 -37.80 -3.43 5.77
N GLU A 7 -38.05 -4.74 5.82
CA GLU A 7 -36.99 -5.75 5.73
C GLU A 7 -36.22 -5.64 4.40
N ASN A 8 -36.91 -5.37 3.29
CA ASN A 8 -36.28 -5.18 1.98
C ASN A 8 -35.48 -3.88 1.89
N GLU A 9 -35.96 -2.80 2.52
CA GLU A 9 -35.23 -1.53 2.61
C GLU A 9 -33.97 -1.66 3.46
N GLN A 10 -34.07 -2.35 4.61
CA GLN A 10 -32.93 -2.64 5.48
C GLN A 10 -31.88 -3.52 4.78
N PHE A 11 -32.31 -4.56 4.06
CA PHE A 11 -31.41 -5.40 3.27
C PHE A 11 -30.66 -4.61 2.19
N ARG A 12 -31.34 -3.68 1.51
CA ARG A 12 -30.70 -2.79 0.52
C ARG A 12 -29.70 -1.83 1.17
N SER A 13 -30.05 -1.28 2.34
CA SER A 13 -29.15 -0.40 3.09
C SER A 13 -27.89 -1.14 3.55
N ASP A 14 -28.03 -2.33 4.11
CA ASP A 14 -26.91 -3.15 4.58
C ASP A 14 -26.03 -3.60 3.41
N TYR A 15 -26.63 -3.99 2.28
CA TYR A 15 -25.89 -4.35 1.06
C TYR A 15 -25.07 -3.16 0.52
N MET A 16 -25.66 -1.97 0.47
CA MET A 16 -24.95 -0.76 0.03
C MET A 16 -23.82 -0.38 0.99
N ARG A 17 -24.01 -0.57 2.31
CA ARG A 17 -23.00 -0.31 3.32
C ARG A 17 -21.80 -1.25 3.20
N CYS A 18 -22.04 -2.55 3.00
CA CYS A 18 -20.96 -3.51 2.77
C CYS A 18 -20.16 -3.16 1.52
N ASN A 19 -20.84 -2.79 0.43
CA ASN A 19 -20.18 -2.43 -0.82
C ASN A 19 -19.26 -1.21 -0.67
N ILE A 20 -19.70 -0.16 0.06
CA ILE A 20 -18.86 1.02 0.34
C ILE A 20 -17.61 0.63 1.13
N HIS A 21 -17.75 -0.21 2.16
CA HIS A 21 -16.60 -0.64 2.97
C HIS A 21 -15.60 -1.48 2.18
N ASP A 22 -16.09 -2.34 1.28
CA ASP A 22 -15.23 -3.14 0.39
C ASP A 22 -14.43 -2.25 -0.58
N PHE A 23 -15.02 -1.15 -1.06
CA PHE A 23 -14.30 -0.16 -1.86
C PHE A 23 -13.20 0.55 -1.07
N ASP A 24 -13.52 1.00 0.15
CA ASP A 24 -12.55 1.67 1.03
C ASP A 24 -11.36 0.73 1.34
N ILE A 25 -11.63 -0.53 1.72
CA ILE A 25 -10.59 -1.54 1.98
C ILE A 25 -9.73 -1.79 0.73
N MET A 26 -10.34 -1.82 -0.44
CA MET A 26 -9.62 -2.07 -1.69
C MET A 26 -8.74 -0.88 -2.11
N GLU A 27 -9.18 0.34 -1.81
CA GLU A 27 -8.40 1.56 -2.06
C GLU A 27 -7.21 1.65 -1.10
N GLU A 28 -7.45 1.44 0.20
CA GLU A 28 -6.40 1.35 1.22
C GLU A 28 -5.37 0.26 0.88
N GLY A 29 -5.82 -0.93 0.47
CA GLY A 29 -4.95 -2.03 0.08
C GLY A 29 -4.08 -1.71 -1.15
N LYS A 30 -4.59 -0.93 -2.11
CA LYS A 30 -3.82 -0.49 -3.29
C LYS A 30 -2.75 0.52 -2.91
N GLU A 31 -3.05 1.45 -2.00
CA GLU A 31 -2.07 2.42 -1.53
C GLU A 31 -0.98 1.76 -0.71
N LEU A 32 -1.35 0.87 0.22
CA LEU A 32 -0.39 0.13 1.04
C LEU A 32 0.55 -0.72 0.18
N GLY A 33 -0.01 -1.48 -0.78
CA GLY A 33 0.78 -2.32 -1.68
C GLY A 33 1.72 -1.52 -2.59
N ARG A 34 1.32 -0.31 -3.02
CA ARG A 34 2.22 0.59 -3.77
C ARG A 34 3.38 1.10 -2.91
N SER A 35 3.11 1.41 -1.64
CA SER A 35 4.15 1.87 -0.71
C SER A 35 5.14 0.75 -0.41
N GLU A 36 4.66 -0.44 -0.08
CA GLU A 36 5.49 -1.61 0.21
C GLU A 36 6.32 -2.03 -1.01
N ALA A 37 5.74 -2.06 -2.21
CA ALA A 37 6.46 -2.40 -3.43
C ALA A 37 7.61 -1.43 -3.74
N LYS A 38 7.45 -0.13 -3.44
CA LYS A 38 8.53 0.86 -3.60
C LYS A 38 9.68 0.62 -2.62
N LEU A 39 9.34 0.30 -1.36
CA LEU A 39 10.35 0.00 -0.33
C LEU A 39 11.09 -1.30 -0.63
N GLU A 40 10.37 -2.35 -1.05
CA GLU A 40 10.96 -3.63 -1.43
C GLU A 40 11.84 -3.47 -2.68
N ALA A 41 11.39 -2.71 -3.68
CA ALA A 41 12.21 -2.39 -4.85
C ALA A 41 13.50 -1.66 -4.45
N ALA A 42 13.43 -0.65 -3.58
CA ALA A 42 14.61 0.04 -3.06
C ALA A 42 15.57 -0.93 -2.36
N ARG A 43 15.07 -1.80 -1.46
CA ARG A 43 15.88 -2.83 -0.78
C ARG A 43 16.57 -3.76 -1.77
N ASN A 44 15.83 -4.29 -2.74
CA ASN A 44 16.36 -5.18 -3.78
C ASN A 44 17.44 -4.51 -4.66
N LEU A 45 17.32 -3.21 -4.93
CA LEU A 45 18.32 -2.47 -5.71
C LEU A 45 19.59 -2.21 -4.90
N ILE A 46 19.46 -1.90 -3.61
CA ILE A 46 20.59 -1.73 -2.68
C ILE A 46 21.35 -3.05 -2.53
N GLU A 47 20.66 -4.17 -2.31
CA GLU A 47 21.29 -5.50 -2.20
C GLU A 47 22.06 -5.90 -3.46
N LYS A 48 21.53 -5.53 -4.64
CA LYS A 48 22.21 -5.79 -5.91
C LYS A 48 23.45 -4.92 -6.13
N ASN A 49 23.61 -3.82 -5.38
CA ASN A 49 24.73 -2.89 -5.44
C ASN A 49 25.05 -2.41 -6.89
N LEU A 50 24.03 -2.27 -7.72
CA LEU A 50 24.16 -1.94 -9.15
C LEU A 50 24.01 -0.44 -9.45
N LEU A 51 23.42 0.32 -8.53
CA LEU A 51 23.01 1.72 -8.74
C LEU A 51 23.47 2.59 -7.58
N SER A 52 23.68 3.89 -7.85
CA SER A 52 23.93 4.86 -6.78
C SER A 52 22.66 5.12 -5.96
N LEU A 53 22.80 5.60 -4.73
CA LEU A 53 21.64 5.92 -3.88
C LEU A 53 20.76 7.03 -4.50
N GLU A 54 21.35 7.89 -5.32
CA GLU A 54 20.66 8.93 -6.11
C GLU A 54 19.80 8.30 -7.21
N ASP A 55 20.36 7.38 -8.00
CA ASP A 55 19.60 6.69 -9.05
C ASP A 55 18.45 5.84 -8.48
N ILE A 56 18.65 5.23 -7.30
CA ILE A 56 17.62 4.46 -6.60
C ILE A 56 16.50 5.37 -6.10
N SER A 57 16.84 6.55 -5.57
CA SER A 57 15.87 7.57 -5.17
C SER A 57 15.02 8.02 -6.36
N ASP A 58 15.65 8.32 -7.50
CA ASP A 58 14.96 8.72 -8.73
C ASP A 58 14.06 7.60 -9.29
N CYS A 59 14.53 6.35 -9.28
CA CYS A 59 13.79 5.21 -9.82
C CYS A 59 12.58 4.81 -8.96
N THR A 60 12.68 4.92 -7.63
CA THR A 60 11.62 4.53 -6.69
C THR A 60 10.70 5.68 -6.31
N GLY A 61 11.14 6.92 -6.53
CA GLY A 61 10.45 8.14 -6.11
C GLY A 61 10.43 8.32 -4.59
N LEU A 62 11.35 7.65 -3.87
CA LEU A 62 11.56 7.82 -2.43
C LEU A 62 12.64 8.88 -2.20
N PRO A 63 12.57 9.66 -1.10
CA PRO A 63 13.61 10.62 -0.80
C PRO A 63 14.95 9.93 -0.48
N LEU A 64 16.04 10.57 -0.89
CA LEU A 64 17.42 10.12 -0.67
C LEU A 64 17.70 9.70 0.78
N GLU A 65 17.18 10.45 1.76
CA GLU A 65 17.34 10.16 3.19
C GLU A 65 16.77 8.79 3.57
N THR A 66 15.58 8.43 3.05
CA THR A 66 14.96 7.12 3.31
C THR A 66 15.75 5.99 2.66
N VAL A 67 16.30 6.21 1.47
CA VAL A 67 17.14 5.21 0.78
C VAL A 67 18.45 4.98 1.55
N GLN A 68 19.04 6.03 2.12
CA GLN A 68 20.23 5.93 2.99
C GLN A 68 19.93 5.15 4.27
N GLN A 69 18.84 5.47 4.98
CA GLN A 69 18.41 4.72 6.17
C GLN A 69 18.17 3.24 5.86
N LEU A 70 17.52 2.94 4.74
CA LEU A 70 17.31 1.55 4.29
C LEU A 70 18.63 0.82 4.01
N ALA A 71 19.61 1.51 3.42
CA ALA A 71 20.92 0.94 3.18
C ALA A 71 21.68 0.66 4.49
N GLU A 72 21.60 1.57 5.47
CA GLU A 72 22.18 1.37 6.80
C GLU A 72 21.50 0.21 7.55
N GLU A 73 20.17 0.12 7.53
CA GLU A 73 19.42 -0.99 8.12
C GLU A 73 19.83 -2.34 7.53
N LEU A 74 19.97 -2.42 6.20
CA LEU A 74 20.40 -3.64 5.51
C LEU A 74 21.85 -4.00 5.83
N HIS A 75 22.74 -3.00 5.94
CA HIS A 75 24.13 -3.20 6.36
C HIS A 75 24.24 -3.65 7.82
N PHE A 76 23.36 -3.18 8.71
CA PHE A 76 23.33 -3.58 10.12
C PHE A 76 22.73 -4.97 10.35
N SER A 77 21.90 -5.43 9.42
CA SER A 77 21.24 -6.74 9.48
C SER A 77 22.08 -7.90 8.90
N GLN A 78 23.29 -7.63 8.37
CA GLN A 78 24.26 -8.63 7.92
C GLN A 78 25.33 -8.90 8.98
#